data_AF-A0A935C3Y0-F1
#
_entry.id   AF-A0A935C3Y0-F1
#
_cell.length_a   1.000
_cell.length_b   1.000
_cell.length_c   1.000
_cell.angle_alpha   90.00
_cell.angle_beta   90.00
_cell.angle_gamma   90.00
#
_symmetry.space_group_name_H-M   'P 1'
#
loop_
_entity.id
_entity.type
_entity.pdbx_description
1 polymer ?
#
loop_
_entity_poly.entity_id
_entity_poly.type
_entity_poly.pdbx_seq_one_letter_code
_entity_poly.pdbx_strand_id
1 'polypeptide(L)'
;MTMTDRDEFVSASELARMGYCERQAAFDACHGQRVTAEQEQARDRGLKAHADFLEESRRIAAASATKGRCFIATLVLGECDDTRGLRAFRDLYLRRSACGRWLVGTYYRASPALCGWLEKRPQAIRPLRWLLKALAGAASAAVQLKVGRDHG
;
A
#
# COMPACT_ATOMS: atom_id res chain seq x y z
N MET A 1 -5.80 -15.96 -39.08
CA MET A 1 -4.69 -15.58 -38.19
C MET A 1 -5.31 -15.06 -36.90
N THR A 2 -5.23 -15.84 -35.82
CA THR A 2 -5.70 -15.42 -34.50
C THR A 2 -4.65 -14.49 -33.89
N MET A 3 -4.97 -13.20 -33.80
CA MET A 3 -4.18 -12.22 -33.06
C MET A 3 -4.04 -12.70 -31.61
N THR A 4 -2.82 -12.68 -31.07
CA THR A 4 -2.58 -13.03 -29.67
C THR A 4 -2.69 -11.79 -28.78
N ASP A 5 -2.96 -11.98 -27.49
CA ASP A 5 -3.03 -10.90 -26.47
C ASP A 5 -1.78 -9.98 -26.45
N ARG A 6 -0.63 -10.46 -26.95
CA ARG A 6 0.60 -9.69 -27.15
C ARG A 6 0.54 -8.65 -28.29
N ASP A 7 -0.43 -8.75 -29.20
CA ASP A 7 -0.59 -7.81 -30.32
C ASP A 7 -1.48 -6.61 -29.95
N GLU A 8 -2.18 -6.65 -28.81
CA GLU A 8 -3.08 -5.57 -28.36
C GLU A 8 -2.35 -4.44 -27.63
N PHE A 9 -1.19 -4.73 -27.02
CA PHE A 9 -0.48 -3.77 -26.17
C PHE A 9 0.98 -3.55 -26.59
N VAL A 10 1.37 -2.29 -26.74
CA VAL A 10 2.77 -1.90 -26.93
C VAL A 10 3.48 -1.84 -25.57
N SER A 11 4.58 -2.56 -25.43
CA SER A 11 5.35 -2.56 -24.18
C SER A 11 6.10 -1.24 -23.98
N ALA A 12 6.35 -0.87 -22.72
CA ALA A 12 7.16 0.31 -22.38
C ALA A 12 8.56 0.24 -23.02
N SER A 13 9.14 -0.97 -23.15
CA SER A 13 10.44 -1.17 -23.80
C SER A 13 10.40 -0.93 -25.31
N GLU A 14 9.31 -1.26 -26.00
CA GLU A 14 9.15 -0.95 -27.43
C GLU A 14 9.02 0.55 -27.66
N LEU A 15 8.23 1.23 -26.84
CA LEU A 15 8.15 2.70 -26.87
C LEU A 15 9.53 3.33 -26.60
N ALA A 16 10.27 2.82 -25.62
CA ALA A 16 11.59 3.35 -25.27
C ALA A 16 12.63 3.16 -26.40
N ARG A 17 12.53 2.09 -27.21
CA ARG A 17 13.45 1.88 -28.35
C ARG A 17 13.30 2.94 -29.42
N MET A 18 12.10 3.47 -29.64
CA MET A 18 11.90 4.59 -30.56
C MET A 18 12.65 5.85 -30.09
N GLY A 19 12.83 6.03 -28.78
CA GLY A 19 13.65 7.10 -28.21
C GLY A 19 15.15 6.90 -28.35
N TYR A 20 15.60 5.69 -28.70
CA TYR A 20 17.02 5.39 -28.93
C TYR A 20 17.38 5.47 -30.42
N CYS A 21 16.63 4.76 -31.27
CA CYS A 21 16.75 4.83 -32.72
C CYS A 21 15.47 4.35 -33.43
N GLU A 22 14.77 5.27 -34.08
CA GLU A 22 13.55 5.03 -34.83
C GLU A 22 13.77 4.09 -36.02
N ARG A 23 14.93 4.19 -36.69
CA ARG A 23 15.28 3.30 -37.81
C ARG A 23 15.50 1.87 -37.34
N GLN A 24 16.09 1.67 -36.16
CA GLN A 24 16.29 0.34 -35.60
C GLN A 24 14.94 -0.29 -35.21
N ALA A 25 14.03 0.49 -34.63
CA ALA A 25 12.69 0.01 -34.31
C ALA A 25 11.91 -0.44 -35.57
N ALA A 26 11.97 0.36 -36.65
CA ALA A 26 11.39 -0.01 -37.94
C ALA A 26 12.04 -1.27 -38.53
N PHE A 27 13.36 -1.40 -38.39
CA PHE A 27 14.09 -2.58 -38.87
C PHE A 27 13.68 -3.85 -38.12
N ASP A 28 13.61 -3.79 -36.78
CA ASP A 28 13.18 -4.89 -35.91
C ASP A 28 11.74 -5.32 -36.21
N ALA A 29 10.85 -4.37 -36.51
CA ALA A 29 9.46 -4.65 -36.89
C ALA A 29 9.35 -5.41 -38.22
N CYS A 30 10.18 -5.06 -39.21
CA CYS A 30 10.16 -5.71 -40.53
C CYS A 30 10.90 -7.05 -40.57
N HIS A 31 11.98 -7.20 -39.80
CA HIS A 31 12.91 -8.33 -39.92
C HIS A 31 12.96 -9.24 -38.69
N GLY A 32 12.22 -8.88 -37.64
CA GLY A 32 12.31 -9.52 -36.34
C GLY A 32 13.54 -9.06 -35.56
N GLN A 33 13.40 -9.05 -34.24
CA GLN A 33 14.50 -8.66 -33.36
C GLN A 33 15.56 -9.75 -33.30
N ARG A 34 16.83 -9.37 -33.44
CA ARG A 34 17.98 -10.24 -33.12
C ARG A 34 18.69 -9.74 -31.88
N VAL A 35 19.00 -10.66 -30.97
CA VAL A 35 19.75 -10.37 -29.74
C VAL A 35 20.99 -11.25 -29.69
N THR A 36 22.08 -10.70 -29.16
CA THR A 36 23.29 -11.46 -28.87
C THR A 36 23.12 -12.26 -27.58
N ALA A 37 23.94 -13.30 -27.38
CA ALA A 37 23.94 -14.07 -26.14
C ALA A 37 24.20 -13.20 -24.90
N GLU A 38 25.05 -12.17 -25.03
CA GLU A 38 25.31 -11.21 -23.94
C GLU A 38 24.07 -10.34 -23.63
N GLN A 39 23.35 -9.90 -24.66
CA GLN A 39 22.11 -9.13 -24.49
C GLN A 39 21.01 -9.99 -23.84
N GLU A 40 20.92 -11.27 -24.20
CA GLU A 40 20.01 -12.22 -23.57
C GLU A 40 20.33 -12.40 -22.08
N GLN A 41 21.60 -12.63 -21.73
CA GLN A 41 22.04 -12.70 -20.34
C GLN A 41 21.76 -11.41 -19.56
N ALA A 42 21.94 -10.24 -20.18
CA ALA A 42 21.61 -8.97 -19.55
C ALA A 42 20.09 -8.83 -19.29
N ARG A 43 19.25 -9.25 -20.24
CA ARG A 43 17.79 -9.29 -20.07
C ARG A 43 17.38 -10.24 -18.94
N ASP A 44 17.96 -11.43 -18.88
CA ASP A 44 17.67 -12.42 -17.83
C ASP A 44 18.05 -11.91 -16.45
N ARG A 45 19.21 -11.26 -16.32
CA ARG A 45 19.62 -10.59 -15.07
C ARG A 45 18.62 -9.50 -14.68
N GLY A 46 18.14 -8.70 -15.63
CA GLY A 46 17.13 -7.68 -15.38
C GLY A 46 15.78 -8.26 -14.94
N LEU A 47 15.31 -9.31 -15.61
CA LEU A 47 14.07 -10.01 -15.26
C LEU A 47 14.13 -10.62 -13.86
N LYS A 48 15.27 -11.24 -13.51
CA LYS A 48 15.49 -11.77 -12.17
C LYS A 48 15.46 -10.65 -11.12
N ALA A 49 16.16 -9.55 -11.35
CA ALA A 49 16.14 -8.41 -10.44
C ALA A 49 14.73 -7.81 -10.27
N HIS A 50 13.95 -7.74 -11.35
CA HIS A 50 12.55 -7.31 -11.28
C HIS A 50 11.69 -8.27 -10.44
N ALA A 51 11.85 -9.58 -10.61
CA ALA A 51 11.14 -10.59 -9.83
C ALA A 51 11.49 -10.50 -8.34
N ASP A 52 12.78 -10.40 -8.03
CA ASP A 52 13.28 -10.26 -6.66
C ASP A 52 12.72 -8.98 -5.98
N PHE A 53 12.74 -7.85 -6.70
CA PHE A 53 12.19 -6.59 -6.20
C PHE A 53 10.67 -6.65 -5.97
N LEU A 54 9.93 -7.28 -6.89
CA LEU A 54 8.49 -7.45 -6.75
C LEU A 54 8.15 -8.33 -5.54
N GLU A 55 8.88 -9.42 -5.35
CA GLU A 55 8.70 -10.29 -4.19
C GLU A 55 8.98 -9.55 -2.89
N GLU A 56 10.10 -8.81 -2.81
CA GLU A 56 10.44 -8.03 -1.62
C GLU A 56 9.41 -6.94 -1.34
N SER A 57 8.97 -6.22 -2.38
CA SER A 57 7.91 -5.21 -2.28
C SER A 57 6.61 -5.82 -1.75
N ARG A 58 6.22 -7.01 -2.22
CA ARG A 58 5.04 -7.73 -1.72
C ARG A 58 5.19 -8.14 -0.25
N ARG A 59 6.37 -8.62 0.16
CA ARG A 59 6.67 -8.95 1.56
C ARG A 59 6.57 -7.73 2.47
N ILE A 60 7.16 -6.60 2.07
CA ILE A 60 7.07 -5.33 2.79
C ILE A 60 5.62 -4.83 2.86
N ALA A 61 4.88 -4.89 1.76
CA ALA A 61 3.47 -4.51 1.72
C ALA A 61 2.61 -5.38 2.65
N ALA A 62 2.81 -6.70 2.65
CA ALA A 62 2.11 -7.63 3.53
C ALA A 62 2.43 -7.35 5.01
N ALA A 63 3.70 -7.16 5.36
CA ALA A 63 4.12 -6.82 6.72
C ALA A 63 3.55 -5.47 7.18
N SER A 64 3.48 -4.50 6.27
CA SER A 64 2.91 -3.16 6.53
C SER A 64 1.39 -3.20 6.66
N ALA A 65 0.72 -4.05 5.88
CA ALA A 65 -0.72 -4.27 5.95
C ALA A 65 -1.15 -4.77 7.33
N THR A 66 -0.31 -5.50 8.07
CA THR A 66 -0.58 -5.94 9.44
C THR A 66 -0.29 -4.86 10.47
N LYS A 67 0.79 -4.09 10.28
CA LYS A 67 1.22 -2.99 11.18
C LYS A 67 0.29 -1.76 11.13
N GLY A 68 -0.48 -1.59 10.05
CA GLY A 68 -1.36 -0.44 9.84
C GLY A 68 -2.78 -0.56 10.41
N ARG A 69 -3.23 -1.74 10.84
CA ARG A 69 -4.66 -1.96 11.20
C ARG A 69 -4.97 -1.48 12.60
N CYS A 70 -5.96 -0.60 12.77
CA CYS A 70 -6.57 -0.34 14.07
C CYS A 70 -7.60 -1.45 14.32
N PHE A 71 -7.22 -2.55 14.96
CA PHE A 71 -8.05 -3.76 15.16
C PHE A 71 -9.42 -3.44 15.75
N ILE A 72 -9.47 -2.74 16.88
CA ILE A 72 -10.72 -2.40 17.56
C ILE A 72 -11.59 -1.47 16.70
N ALA A 73 -10.99 -0.47 16.05
CA ALA A 73 -11.73 0.45 15.18
C ALA A 73 -12.29 -0.27 13.95
N THR A 74 -11.52 -1.18 13.35
CA THR A 74 -11.94 -1.96 12.18
C THR A 74 -13.07 -2.92 12.55
N LEU A 75 -13.01 -3.54 13.73
CA LEU A 75 -14.07 -4.41 14.25
C LEU A 75 -15.38 -3.64 14.52
N VAL A 76 -15.28 -2.43 15.10
CA VAL A 76 -16.47 -1.69 15.59
C VAL A 76 -17.06 -0.76 14.53
N LEU A 77 -16.22 -0.10 13.73
CA LEU A 77 -16.62 0.88 12.72
C LEU A 77 -16.62 0.31 11.30
N GLY A 78 -15.73 -0.63 11.01
CA GLY A 78 -15.44 -1.11 9.65
C GLY A 78 -14.37 -0.27 8.95
N GLU A 79 -14.16 -0.53 7.67
CA GLU A 79 -13.36 0.34 6.80
C GLU A 79 -14.22 1.53 6.37
N CYS A 80 -14.05 2.67 7.05
CA CYS A 80 -14.73 3.93 6.75
C CYS A 80 -13.79 5.13 6.99
N ASP A 81 -14.26 6.32 6.66
CA ASP A 81 -13.46 7.55 6.83
C ASP A 81 -13.08 7.83 8.29
N ASP A 82 -13.94 7.48 9.25
CA ASP A 82 -13.63 7.56 10.69
C ASP A 82 -12.39 6.71 11.04
N THR A 83 -12.34 5.46 10.55
CA THR A 83 -11.21 4.55 10.75
C THR A 83 -9.95 5.08 10.06
N ARG A 84 -10.08 5.69 8.87
CA ARG A 84 -8.98 6.35 8.17
C ARG A 84 -8.44 7.56 8.94
N GLY A 85 -9.32 8.40 9.49
CA GLY A 85 -8.96 9.56 10.31
C GLY A 85 -8.20 9.16 11.57
N LEU A 86 -8.64 8.12 12.28
CA LEU A 86 -7.93 7.56 13.44
C LEU A 86 -6.54 7.03 13.07
N ARG A 87 -6.39 6.36 11.91
CA ARG A 87 -5.09 5.89 11.41
C ARG A 87 -4.15 7.06 11.09
N ALA A 88 -4.66 8.09 10.41
CA ALA A 88 -3.90 9.29 10.11
C ALA A 88 -3.43 10.00 11.40
N PHE A 89 -4.30 10.12 12.40
CA PHE A 89 -3.93 10.68 13.70
C PHE A 89 -2.84 9.88 14.41
N ARG A 90 -2.94 8.54 14.40
CA ARG A 90 -1.88 7.65 14.92
C ARG A 90 -0.55 7.94 14.22
N ASP A 91 -0.56 8.03 12.89
CA ASP A 91 0.67 8.13 12.12
C ASP A 91 1.29 9.53 12.20
N LEU A 92 0.49 10.60 12.25
CA LEU A 92 0.97 11.98 12.33
C LEU A 92 1.37 12.41 13.75
N TYR A 93 0.64 11.96 14.78
CA TYR A 93 0.85 12.41 16.17
C TYR A 93 1.49 11.34 17.05
N LEU A 94 0.92 10.12 17.11
CA LEU A 94 1.36 9.11 18.07
C LEU A 94 2.73 8.50 17.69
N ARG A 95 3.02 8.29 16.40
CA ARG A 95 4.33 7.76 15.98
C ARG A 95 5.49 8.72 16.26
N ARG A 96 5.22 10.02 16.27
CA ARG A 96 6.24 11.07 16.43
C ARG A 96 6.75 11.19 17.86
N SER A 97 5.95 10.84 18.86
CA SER A 97 6.34 10.89 20.28
C SER A 97 6.70 9.52 20.86
N ALA A 98 7.65 9.48 21.80
CA ALA A 98 8.02 8.23 22.49
C ALA A 98 6.86 7.63 23.29
N CYS A 99 6.09 8.48 23.98
CA CYS A 99 4.87 8.09 24.68
C CYS A 99 3.81 7.52 23.72
N GLY A 100 3.60 8.15 22.56
CA GLY A 100 2.66 7.65 21.57
C GLY A 100 3.07 6.30 20.98
N ARG A 101 4.37 6.06 20.75
CA ARG A 101 4.88 4.74 20.34
C ARG A 101 4.62 3.65 21.38
N TRP A 102 4.79 3.96 22.67
CA TRP A 102 4.47 3.04 23.74
C TRP A 102 2.96 2.73 23.80
N LEU A 103 2.10 3.75 23.71
CA LEU A 103 0.65 3.61 23.70
C LEU A 103 0.19 2.72 22.53
N VAL A 104 0.75 2.94 21.34
CA VAL A 104 0.49 2.12 20.16
C VAL A 104 0.94 0.68 20.40
N GLY A 105 2.13 0.46 20.95
CA GLY A 105 2.64 -0.87 21.28
C GLY A 105 1.72 -1.63 22.24
N THR A 106 1.27 -0.99 23.33
CA THR A 106 0.34 -1.58 24.31
C THR A 106 -1.02 -1.88 23.66
N TYR A 107 -1.54 -0.95 22.85
CA TYR A 107 -2.76 -1.14 22.07
C TYR A 107 -2.67 -2.40 21.20
N TYR A 108 -1.61 -2.56 20.41
CA TYR A 108 -1.46 -3.72 19.52
C TYR A 108 -1.29 -5.04 20.27
N ARG A 109 -0.69 -5.02 21.47
CA ARG A 109 -0.57 -6.22 22.31
C ARG A 109 -1.90 -6.64 22.94
N ALA A 110 -2.71 -5.69 23.41
CA ALA A 110 -3.99 -5.99 24.08
C ALA A 110 -5.15 -6.21 23.09
N SER A 111 -5.06 -5.65 21.88
CA SER A 111 -6.15 -5.66 20.89
C SER A 111 -6.69 -7.04 20.55
N PRO A 112 -5.88 -8.10 20.30
CA PRO A 112 -6.41 -9.41 19.89
C PRO A 112 -7.32 -10.04 20.96
N ALA A 113 -6.90 -9.99 22.23
CA ALA A 113 -7.71 -10.50 23.33
C ALA A 113 -9.00 -9.69 23.52
N LEU A 114 -8.92 -8.37 23.38
CA LEU A 114 -10.10 -7.51 23.49
C LEU A 114 -11.09 -7.72 22.34
N CYS A 115 -10.61 -7.92 21.12
CA CYS A 115 -11.45 -8.22 19.95
C CYS A 115 -12.21 -9.54 20.16
N GLY A 116 -11.51 -10.60 20.60
CA GLY A 116 -12.16 -11.88 20.90
C GLY A 116 -13.19 -11.80 22.04
N TRP A 117 -13.03 -10.85 22.98
CA TRP A 117 -14.04 -10.58 24.01
C TRP A 117 -15.23 -9.77 23.47
N LEU A 118 -14.97 -8.76 22.63
CA LEU A 118 -15.99 -7.92 21.99
C LEU A 118 -16.87 -8.71 21.03
N GLU A 119 -16.31 -9.64 20.27
CA GLU A 119 -17.07 -10.51 19.37
C GLU A 119 -18.10 -11.36 20.11
N LYS A 120 -17.79 -11.81 21.32
CA LYS A 120 -18.72 -12.58 22.17
C LYS A 120 -19.82 -11.72 22.79
N ARG A 121 -19.70 -10.39 22.76
CA ARG A 121 -20.62 -9.45 23.43
C ARG A 121 -21.01 -8.29 22.50
N PRO A 122 -21.86 -8.53 21.49
CA PRO A 122 -22.25 -7.51 20.52
C PRO A 122 -22.96 -6.30 21.13
N GLN A 123 -23.56 -6.44 22.32
CA GLN A 123 -24.17 -5.32 23.04
C GLN A 123 -23.13 -4.28 23.52
N ALA A 124 -21.90 -4.69 23.80
CA ALA A 124 -20.81 -3.78 24.21
C ALA A 124 -20.23 -2.98 23.02
N ILE A 125 -20.46 -3.43 21.78
CA ILE A 125 -20.00 -2.75 20.57
C ILE A 125 -20.75 -1.44 20.34
N ARG A 126 -22.04 -1.35 20.71
CA ARG A 126 -22.86 -0.15 20.52
C ARG A 126 -22.32 1.10 21.25
N PRO A 127 -22.07 1.08 22.57
CA PRO A 127 -21.49 2.23 23.26
C PRO A 127 -20.07 2.52 22.77
N LEU A 128 -19.28 1.47 22.49
CA LEU A 128 -17.93 1.62 21.97
C LEU A 128 -17.91 2.29 20.59
N ARG A 129 -18.91 2.05 19.74
CA ARG A 129 -19.08 2.68 18.43
C ARG A 129 -19.30 4.18 18.56
N TRP A 130 -20.14 4.61 19.49
CA TRP A 130 -20.35 6.04 19.77
C TRP A 130 -19.08 6.72 20.25
N LEU A 131 -18.38 6.11 21.20
CA LEU A 131 -17.10 6.63 21.71
C LEU A 131 -16.06 6.75 20.59
N LEU A 132 -15.90 5.71 19.78
CA LEU A 132 -14.94 5.71 18.67
C LEU A 132 -15.28 6.74 17.60
N LYS A 133 -16.56 6.97 17.30
CA LYS A 133 -16.98 8.04 16.38
C LYS A 133 -16.63 9.43 16.89
N ALA A 134 -16.89 9.70 18.18
CA ALA A 134 -16.52 10.98 18.79
C ALA A 134 -14.99 11.21 18.73
N LEU A 135 -14.21 10.17 19.07
CA LEU A 135 -12.75 10.21 18.96
C LEU A 135 -12.28 10.37 17.50
N ALA A 136 -12.94 9.72 16.54
CA ALA A 136 -12.60 9.83 15.12
C ALA A 136 -12.88 11.23 14.57
N GLY A 137 -13.97 11.88 14.99
CA GLY A 137 -14.26 13.27 14.66
C GLY A 137 -13.18 14.22 15.19
N ALA A 138 -12.82 14.08 16.47
CA ALA A 138 -11.75 14.88 17.08
C ALA A 138 -10.38 14.63 16.41
N ALA A 139 -10.06 13.37 16.12
CA ALA A 139 -8.83 12.97 15.43
C ALA A 139 -8.76 13.55 14.02
N SER A 140 -9.86 13.49 13.26
CA SER A 140 -9.93 14.03 11.90
C SER A 140 -9.79 15.55 11.91
N ALA A 141 -10.43 16.26 12.85
CA ALA A 141 -10.26 17.69 13.01
C ALA A 141 -8.80 18.08 13.32
N ALA A 142 -8.14 17.34 14.23
CA ALA A 142 -6.73 17.56 14.54
C ALA A 142 -5.82 17.33 13.32
N VAL A 143 -6.07 16.26 12.55
CA VAL A 143 -5.32 15.98 11.32
C VAL A 143 -5.49 17.09 10.29
N GLN A 144 -6.72 17.55 10.04
CA GLN A 144 -6.99 18.64 9.09
C GLN A 144 -6.29 19.94 9.49
N LEU A 145 -6.27 20.29 10.79
CA LEU A 145 -5.53 21.44 11.29
C LEU A 145 -4.02 21.36 11.06
N LYS A 146 -3.45 20.15 11.14
CA LYS A 146 -2.01 19.95 10.88
C LYS A 146 -1.69 20.00 9.39
N VAL A 147 -2.49 19.33 8.56
CA VAL A 147 -2.31 19.28 7.11
C VAL A 147 -2.46 20.68 6.52
N GLY A 148 -3.47 21.44 6.95
CA GLY A 148 -3.66 22.83 6.53
C GLY A 148 -2.54 23.79 6.97
N ARG A 149 -1.84 23.48 8.06
CA ARG A 149 -0.66 24.24 8.51
C ARG A 149 0.61 23.91 7.71
N ASP A 150 0.71 22.72 7.14
CA ASP A 150 1.91 22.29 6.38
C ASP A 150 1.82 22.67 4.88
N HIS A 151 0.66 23.14 4.40
CA HIS A 151 0.42 23.58 3.01
C HIS A 151 0.26 25.11 2.85
N GLY A 152 0.45 25.89 3.92
CA GLY A 152 0.46 27.35 3.90
C GLY A 152 1.77 27.89 4.44
#